data_AF-A0AAV0X4E6-F1
#
_entry.id   AF-A0AAV0X4E6-F1
#
_cell.length_a   1.000
_cell.length_b   1.000
_cell.length_c   1.000
_cell.angle_alpha   90.00
_cell.angle_beta   90.00
_cell.angle_gamma   90.00
#
_symmetry.space_group_name_H-M   'P 1'
#
loop_
_entity.id
_entity.type
_entity.pdbx_description
1 polymer ?
#
loop_
_entity_poly.entity_id
_entity_poly.type
_entity_poly.pdbx_seq_one_letter_code
_entity_poly.pdbx_strand_id
1 'polypeptide(L)'
;MHNAYEKGLVPKDFEKCLMIPLPKKKKSEKCEDHRTISLITHASKILTKIIHKRIEAKISVNLKEDRFGFRRNRGTREVILCLRMIMEKMYRVNKPMYIAFIDL
;
A
#
# COMPACT_ATOMS: atom_id res chain seq x y z
N MET A 1 -18.50 -20.44 0.48
CA MET A 1 -18.91 -19.02 0.52
C MET A 1 -20.36 -18.83 0.93
N HIS A 2 -21.31 -19.61 0.38
CA HIS A 2 -22.74 -19.52 0.76
C HIS A 2 -22.97 -19.63 2.29
N ASN A 3 -22.46 -20.68 2.93
CA ASN A 3 -22.50 -20.81 4.40
C ASN A 3 -21.79 -19.69 5.18
N ALA A 4 -20.76 -19.07 4.58
CA ALA A 4 -20.05 -17.96 5.22
C ALA A 4 -20.89 -16.68 5.21
N TYR A 5 -21.65 -16.45 4.14
CA TYR A 5 -22.52 -15.29 4.01
C TYR A 5 -23.79 -15.42 4.87
N GLU A 6 -24.41 -16.60 4.90
CA GLU A 6 -25.67 -16.80 5.61
C GLU A 6 -25.49 -17.13 7.10
N LYS A 7 -24.46 -17.91 7.45
CA LYS A 7 -24.24 -18.42 8.81
C LYS A 7 -23.02 -17.80 9.51
N GLY A 8 -22.29 -16.91 8.83
CA GLY A 8 -21.04 -16.33 9.36
C GLY A 8 -19.88 -17.32 9.47
N LEU A 9 -20.02 -18.55 8.95
CA LEU A 9 -19.02 -19.60 9.08
C LEU A 9 -17.91 -19.44 8.04
N VAL A 10 -16.76 -18.93 8.46
CA VAL A 10 -15.58 -18.76 7.59
C VAL A 10 -14.97 -20.13 7.27
N PRO A 11 -14.65 -20.42 5.99
CA PRO A 11 -13.94 -21.65 5.65
C PRO A 11 -12.57 -21.70 6.32
N LYS A 12 -12.21 -22.83 6.94
CA LYS A 12 -10.90 -23.03 7.60
C LYS A 12 -9.70 -22.69 6.70
N ASP A 13 -9.84 -22.87 5.39
CA ASP A 13 -8.77 -22.54 4.44
C ASP A 13 -8.49 -21.04 4.35
N PHE A 14 -9.42 -20.19 4.76
CA PHE A 14 -9.23 -18.73 4.78
C PHE A 14 -8.38 -18.29 5.98
N GLU A 15 -8.22 -19.16 6.98
CA GLU A 15 -7.40 -18.94 8.17
C GLU A 15 -5.93 -19.34 7.94
N LYS A 16 -5.65 -20.04 6.83
CA LYS A 16 -4.32 -20.53 6.50
C LYS A 16 -3.66 -19.67 5.42
N CYS A 17 -2.35 -19.50 5.55
CA CYS A 17 -1.53 -18.90 4.50
C CYS A 17 -0.15 -19.54 4.46
N LEU A 18 0.48 -19.52 3.28
CA LEU A 18 1.87 -19.94 3.11
C LEU A 18 2.76 -18.69 3.19
N MET A 19 3.66 -18.67 4.16
CA MET A 19 4.62 -17.58 4.33
C MET A 19 5.88 -17.86 3.51
N ILE A 20 6.26 -16.92 2.64
CA ILE A 20 7.47 -17.02 1.81
C ILE A 20 8.36 -15.80 2.06
N PRO A 21 9.59 -15.98 2.57
CA PRO A 21 10.56 -14.90 2.67
C PRO A 21 11.18 -14.62 1.29
N LEU A 22 11.03 -13.39 0.79
CA LEU A 22 11.67 -12.96 -0.45
C LEU A 22 12.87 -12.05 -0.14
N PRO A 23 14.06 -12.26 -0.74
CA PRO A 23 15.21 -11.38 -0.50
C PRO A 23 14.94 -9.97 -1.04
N LYS A 24 15.20 -8.92 -0.24
CA LYS A 24 15.10 -7.51 -0.67
C LYS A 24 16.28 -7.10 -1.56
N LYS A 25 17.44 -7.74 -1.38
CA LYS A 25 18.71 -7.44 -2.08
C LYS A 25 19.47 -8.72 -2.44
N LYS A 26 20.40 -8.65 -3.41
CA LYS A 26 21.15 -9.82 -3.95
C LYS A 26 21.94 -10.63 -2.90
N LYS A 27 22.27 -10.04 -1.74
CA LYS A 27 22.94 -10.69 -0.61
C LYS A 27 22.12 -10.46 0.67
N SER A 28 21.00 -11.16 0.78
CA SER A 28 20.12 -11.10 1.95
C SER A 28 20.52 -12.24 2.90
N GLU A 29 21.33 -11.94 3.91
CA GLU A 29 21.82 -12.93 4.89
C GLU A 29 21.04 -12.86 6.20
N LYS A 30 20.56 -11.67 6.57
CA LYS A 30 19.79 -11.45 7.79
C LYS A 30 18.28 -11.58 7.53
N CYS A 31 17.52 -11.90 8.58
CA CYS A 31 16.06 -11.98 8.49
C CYS A 31 15.42 -10.64 8.07
N GLU A 32 15.95 -9.52 8.55
CA GLU A 32 15.50 -8.15 8.21
C GLU A 32 15.66 -7.80 6.71
N ASP A 33 16.58 -8.48 6.03
CA ASP A 33 16.83 -8.31 4.60
C ASP A 33 15.82 -9.06 3.73
N HIS A 34 14.90 -9.81 4.34
CA HIS A 34 13.83 -10.50 3.65
C HIS A 34 12.50 -9.75 3.83
N ARG A 35 11.69 -9.77 2.78
CA ARG A 35 10.29 -9.35 2.80
C ARG A 35 9.43 -10.60 2.78
N THR A 36 8.84 -10.93 3.92
CA THR A 36 7.89 -12.04 4.01
C THR A 36 6.59 -11.67 3.29
N ILE A 37 6.16 -12.52 2.37
CA ILE A 37 4.84 -12.44 1.74
C ILE A 37 3.96 -13.58 2.23
N SER A 38 2.67 -13.29 2.40
CA SER A 38 1.65 -14.28 2.76
C SER A 38 0.85 -14.66 1.52
N LEU A 39 0.91 -15.94 1.13
CA LEU A 39 0.08 -16.50 0.08
C LEU A 39 -1.20 -17.07 0.68
N ILE A 40 -2.30 -16.35 0.47
CA ILE A 40 -3.66 -16.80 0.80
C ILE A 40 -4.30 -17.54 -0.37
N THR A 41 -5.37 -18.28 -0.09
CA THR A 41 -6.12 -19.04 -1.11
C THR A 41 -6.69 -18.14 -2.21
N HIS A 42 -6.92 -18.70 -3.41
CA HIS A 42 -7.53 -17.97 -4.52
C HIS A 42 -8.90 -17.38 -4.15
N ALA A 43 -9.74 -18.16 -3.45
CA ALA A 43 -11.04 -17.70 -3.00
C ALA A 43 -10.95 -16.50 -2.05
N SER A 44 -9.99 -16.50 -1.11
CA SER A 44 -9.72 -15.36 -0.24
C SER A 44 -9.28 -14.12 -1.03
N LYS A 45 -8.40 -14.26 -2.03
CA LYS A 45 -7.97 -13.14 -2.89
C LYS A 45 -9.14 -12.48 -3.61
N ILE A 46 -10.06 -13.30 -4.16
CA ILE A 46 -11.26 -12.81 -4.83
C ILE A 46 -12.13 -12.03 -3.85
N LEU A 47 -12.38 -12.58 -2.66
CA LEU A 47 -13.16 -11.91 -1.62
C LEU A 47 -12.52 -10.59 -1.20
N THR A 48 -11.22 -10.57 -0.92
CA THR A 48 -10.47 -9.35 -0.59
C THR A 48 -10.60 -8.30 -1.69
N LYS A 49 -10.53 -8.69 -2.97
CA LYS A 49 -10.72 -7.77 -4.10
C LYS A 49 -12.13 -7.19 -4.16
N ILE A 50 -13.17 -7.99 -3.88
CA ILE A 50 -14.56 -7.53 -3.82
C ILE A 50 -14.73 -6.51 -2.69
N ILE A 51 -14.23 -6.84 -1.50
CA ILE A 51 -14.28 -5.94 -0.33
C ILE A 51 -13.53 -4.64 -0.62
N HIS A 52 -12.31 -4.74 -1.16
CA HIS A 52 -11.50 -3.58 -1.52
C HIS A 52 -12.26 -2.63 -2.45
N LYS A 53 -12.85 -3.15 -3.55
CA LYS A 53 -13.65 -2.35 -4.49
C LYS A 53 -14.84 -1.64 -3.83
N ARG A 54 -15.51 -2.29 -2.87
CA ARG A 54 -16.65 -1.71 -2.14
C ARG A 54 -16.23 -0.57 -1.22
N ILE A 55 -15.04 -0.65 -0.64
CA ILE A 55 -14.55 0.35 0.32
C ILE A 55 -13.76 1.47 -0.40
N GLU A 56 -13.14 1.18 -1.55
CA GLU A 56 -12.30 2.12 -2.31
C GLU A 56 -13.00 3.46 -2.56
N ALA A 57 -14.28 3.45 -2.95
CA ALA A 57 -15.06 4.67 -3.19
C ALA A 57 -15.23 5.55 -1.93
N LYS A 58 -15.38 4.94 -0.75
CA LYS A 58 -15.50 5.68 0.52
C LYS A 58 -14.15 6.19 0.99
N ILE A 59 -13.09 5.42 0.79
CA ILE A 59 -11.73 5.82 1.16
C ILE A 59 -11.27 6.98 0.28
N SER A 60 -11.49 6.91 -1.04
CA SER A 60 -10.98 7.91 -1.98
C SER A 60 -11.50 9.32 -1.72
N VAL A 61 -12.72 9.46 -1.19
CA VAL A 61 -13.34 10.73 -0.77
C VAL A 61 -12.72 11.27 0.52
N ASN A 62 -12.34 10.39 1.45
CA ASN A 62 -11.80 10.77 2.75
C ASN A 62 -10.26 10.91 2.76
N LEU A 63 -9.58 10.51 1.68
CA LEU A 63 -8.14 10.64 1.56
C LEU A 63 -7.74 12.08 1.25
N LYS A 64 -6.77 12.58 2.02
CA LYS A 64 -6.14 13.87 1.74
C LYS A 64 -5.41 13.86 0.39
N GLU A 65 -5.34 15.04 -0.21
CA GLU A 65 -4.73 15.27 -1.52
C GLU A 65 -3.20 15.10 -1.52
N ASP A 66 -2.57 15.21 -0.36
CA ASP A 66 -1.13 14.99 -0.15
C ASP A 66 -0.74 13.50 -0.11
N ARG A 67 -1.71 12.57 -0.14
CA ARG A 67 -1.44 11.13 -0.23
C ARG A 67 -1.46 10.64 -1.68
N PHE A 68 -0.31 10.17 -2.14
CA PHE A 68 -0.11 9.70 -3.51
C PHE A 68 0.01 8.18 -3.63
N GLY A 69 0.54 7.50 -2.60
CA GLY A 69 0.68 6.05 -2.60
C GLY A 69 -0.67 5.32 -2.58
N PHE A 70 -0.76 4.22 -3.33
CA PHE A 70 -1.94 3.34 -3.41
C PHE A 70 -3.24 4.04 -3.81
N ARG A 71 -3.15 5.15 -4.56
CA ARG A 71 -4.31 5.91 -5.03
C ARG A 71 -4.40 5.83 -6.55
N ARG A 72 -5.62 5.62 -7.06
CA ARG A 72 -5.87 5.59 -8.51
C ARG A 72 -5.47 6.93 -9.12
N ASN A 73 -4.79 6.88 -10.26
CA ASN A 73 -4.30 8.05 -11.02
C ASN A 73 -3.34 8.96 -10.24
N ARG A 74 -2.66 8.47 -9.20
CA ARG A 74 -1.53 9.14 -8.57
C ARG A 74 -0.36 8.20 -8.46
N GLY A 75 0.81 8.65 -8.89
CA GLY A 75 2.04 7.89 -8.83
C GLY A 75 3.19 8.75 -8.30
N THR A 76 4.39 8.19 -8.41
CA THR A 76 5.61 8.83 -7.93
C THR A 76 5.97 10.07 -8.74
N ARG A 77 5.57 10.13 -10.03
CA ARG A 77 5.84 11.26 -10.91
C ARG A 77 5.18 12.54 -10.41
N GLU A 78 3.92 12.45 -9.98
CA GLU A 78 3.16 13.58 -9.45
C GLU A 78 3.81 14.10 -8.16
N VAL A 79 4.26 13.20 -7.26
CA VAL A 79 4.97 13.58 -6.02
C VAL A 79 6.25 14.34 -6.32
N ILE A 80 7.08 13.79 -7.22
CA ILE A 80 8.36 14.41 -7.60
C ILE A 80 8.13 15.80 -8.21
N LEU A 81 7.11 15.94 -9.07
CA LEU A 81 6.74 17.22 -9.65
C LEU A 81 6.30 18.22 -8.58
N CYS A 82 5.40 17.82 -7.67
CA CYS A 82 4.96 18.67 -6.56
C CYS A 82 6.15 19.12 -5.69
N LEU A 83 7.06 18.21 -5.32
CA LEU A 83 8.24 18.54 -4.53
C LEU A 83 9.13 19.55 -5.26
N ARG A 84 9.37 19.33 -6.56
CA ARG A 84 10.16 20.25 -7.39
C ARG A 84 9.54 21.64 -7.47
N MET A 85 8.22 21.73 -7.65
CA MET A 85 7.51 23.01 -7.68
C MET A 85 7.64 23.78 -6.35
N ILE A 86 7.57 23.06 -5.22
CA ILE A 86 7.77 23.66 -3.89
C ILE A 86 9.22 24.17 -3.75
N MET A 87 10.21 23.37 -4.14
CA MET A 87 11.62 23.76 -4.11
C MET A 87 11.89 25.00 -4.96
N GLU A 88 11.40 25.04 -6.20
CA GLU A 88 11.54 26.19 -7.10
C GLU A 88 10.86 27.44 -6.54
N LYS A 89 9.68 27.30 -5.91
CA LYS A 89 8.99 28.41 -5.27
C LYS A 89 9.78 28.98 -4.10
N MET A 90 10.32 28.13 -3.22
CA MET A 90 11.13 28.53 -2.06
C MET A 90 12.43 29.22 -2.50
N TYR A 91 13.05 28.70 -3.56
CA TYR A 91 14.23 29.31 -4.18
C TYR A 91 13.93 30.72 -4.70
N ARG A 92 12.80 30.92 -5.42
CA ARG A 92 12.41 32.25 -5.95
C ARG A 92 12.16 33.29 -4.86
N VAL A 93 11.63 32.88 -3.70
CA VAL A 93 11.37 33.81 -2.58
C VAL A 93 12.57 33.94 -1.63
N ASN A 94 13.72 33.35 -1.99
CA ASN A 94 14.95 33.33 -1.21
C ASN A 94 14.74 32.90 0.25
N LYS A 95 13.89 31.89 0.47
CA LYS A 95 13.65 31.32 1.81
C LYS A 95 14.30 29.95 1.94
N PRO A 96 14.92 29.64 3.10
CA PRO A 96 15.46 28.31 3.34
C PRO A 96 14.33 27.27 3.35
N MET A 97 14.62 26.10 2.79
CA MET A 97 13.73 24.94 2.75
C MET A 97 14.44 23.75 3.38
N TYR A 98 13.71 22.99 4.20
CA TYR A 98 14.20 21.76 4.82
C TYR A 98 13.30 20.60 4.39
N ILE A 99 13.90 19.44 4.12
CA ILE A 99 13.20 18.21 3.72
C ILE A 99 13.62 17.10 4.67
N ALA A 100 12.64 16.40 5.25
CA ALA A 100 12.86 15.21 6.06
C ALA A 100 12.32 13.98 5.33
N PHE A 101 13.16 12.95 5.22
CA PHE A 101 12.75 11.64 4.71
C PHE A 101 12.44 10.75 5.92
N ILE A 102 11.19 10.29 5.99
CA ILE A 102 10.68 9.47 7.09
C ILE A 102 10.28 8.12 6.50
N ASP A 103 10.73 7.05 7.14
CA ASP A 103 10.33 5.67 6.86
C ASP A 103 9.86 5.01 8.16
N LEU A 104 9.02 3.98 8.07
CA LEU A 104 8.43 3.27 9.22
C LEU A 104 9.18 1.97 9.53
#